data_AF-A0A8H3H5C9-F1
#
_entry.id   AF-A0A8H3H5C9-F1
#
_cell.length_a   1.000
_cell.length_b   1.000
_cell.length_c   1.000
_cell.angle_alpha   90.00
_cell.angle_beta   90.00
_cell.angle_gamma   90.00
#
_symmetry.space_group_name_H-M   'P 1'
#
loop_
_entity.id
_entity.type
_entity.pdbx_description
1 polymer ?
#
loop_
_entity_poly.entity_id
_entity_poly.type
_entity_poly.pdbx_seq_one_letter_code
_entity_poly.pdbx_strand_id
1 'polypeptide(L)'
;MISVFTCLVALVRVVSAEVCSPTQCIPGIFNTTLGASFSSVILLPGTYSSDSAAAKLVSLSDSPSRSSGITVSESSFPYTVSLSSGALAFGAINYAGDSTLINLSSNLSAPRLPASVAIPPNTAVTLRSASSQSSLVLFASVADTAQLPLLAPDLAFSAVQSMSCSPACTSGGACTANGTCACAEGFSGPQCEQCSPGFFGSSCQKCKDTCCDDGMTGSGKCLGSKNKTSSELCGCDKGTCGSGGSCTCNAGWANPTSGQNTTVKCSVCAPGFFQDASGECQGWCNS
;
A
#
# COMPACT_ATOMS: atom_id res chain seq x y z
N MET A 1 14.80 66.00 -33.18
CA MET A 1 14.19 65.25 -32.07
C MET A 1 14.51 63.77 -32.28
N ILE A 2 15.54 63.27 -31.60
CA ILE A 2 15.99 61.86 -31.69
C ILE A 2 15.50 61.19 -30.41
N SER A 3 14.57 60.26 -30.55
CA SER A 3 13.97 59.54 -29.42
C SER A 3 14.91 58.41 -29.01
N VAL A 4 15.57 58.57 -27.87
CA VAL A 4 16.46 57.57 -27.27
C VAL A 4 15.59 56.47 -26.66
N PHE A 5 15.57 55.30 -27.30
CA PHE A 5 15.02 54.07 -26.72
C PHE A 5 15.98 53.58 -25.62
N THR A 6 15.65 53.84 -24.37
CA THR A 6 16.31 53.21 -23.22
C THR A 6 15.98 51.73 -23.19
N CYS A 7 16.94 50.90 -23.60
CA CYS A 7 16.91 49.46 -23.44
C CYS A 7 17.09 49.14 -21.95
N LEU A 8 16.00 48.80 -21.26
CA LEU A 8 16.03 48.35 -19.88
C LEU A 8 16.55 46.91 -19.88
N VAL A 9 17.86 46.74 -19.91
CA VAL A 9 18.51 45.43 -19.73
C VAL A 9 18.23 45.00 -18.30
N ALA A 10 17.29 44.07 -18.12
CA ALA A 10 17.16 43.32 -16.88
C ALA A 10 18.50 42.59 -16.67
N LEU A 11 19.32 43.10 -15.74
CA LEU A 11 20.48 42.39 -15.24
C LEU A 11 19.97 41.10 -14.58
N VAL A 12 19.92 40.01 -15.36
CA VAL A 12 19.92 38.67 -14.79
C VAL A 12 21.22 38.58 -14.01
N ARG A 13 21.16 38.79 -12.70
CA ARG A 13 22.29 38.48 -11.83
C ARG A 13 22.52 36.99 -11.98
N VAL A 14 23.52 36.61 -12.76
CA VAL A 14 24.05 35.25 -12.78
C VAL A 14 24.72 35.08 -11.42
N VAL A 15 23.93 34.69 -10.42
CA VAL A 15 24.46 34.37 -9.09
C VAL A 15 25.22 33.06 -9.27
N SER A 16 26.54 33.10 -9.10
CA SER A 16 27.35 31.89 -8.97
C SER A 16 26.74 31.05 -7.86
N ALA A 17 26.28 29.85 -8.19
CA ALA A 17 25.64 28.96 -7.25
C ALA A 17 26.58 27.79 -6.95
N GLU A 18 26.77 27.47 -5.68
CA GLU A 18 27.40 26.22 -5.27
C GLU A 18 26.31 25.20 -4.99
N VAL A 19 26.36 24.05 -5.67
CA VAL A 19 25.47 22.93 -5.37
C VAL A 19 26.26 21.93 -4.55
N CYS A 20 25.75 21.64 -3.36
CA CYS A 20 26.36 20.70 -2.43
C CYS A 20 25.54 19.41 -2.36
N SER A 21 26.24 18.28 -2.40
CA SER A 21 25.78 17.01 -1.84
C SER A 21 26.41 16.83 -0.45
N PRO A 22 26.00 15.81 0.33
CA PRO A 22 26.62 15.53 1.63
C PRO A 22 28.14 15.35 1.62
N THR A 23 28.72 14.98 0.47
CA THR A 23 30.14 14.64 0.33
C THR A 23 30.96 15.75 -0.32
N GLN A 24 30.36 16.58 -1.18
CA GLN A 24 31.10 17.57 -1.97
C GLN A 24 30.23 18.75 -2.36
N CYS A 25 30.87 19.90 -2.60
CA CYS A 25 30.25 21.08 -3.19
C CYS A 25 30.93 21.39 -4.52
N ILE A 26 30.13 21.70 -5.53
CA ILE A 26 30.60 22.03 -6.87
C ILE A 26 30.17 23.47 -7.19
N PRO A 27 31.11 24.37 -7.50
CA PRO A 27 30.78 25.72 -7.95
C PRO A 27 30.37 25.72 -9.42
N GLY A 28 29.38 26.53 -9.78
CA GLY A 28 28.95 26.66 -11.16
C GLY A 28 27.73 27.55 -11.34
N ILE A 29 27.04 27.34 -12.45
CA ILE A 29 25.74 27.94 -12.72
C ILE A 29 24.76 26.78 -12.83
N PHE A 30 23.87 26.69 -11.85
CA PHE A 30 22.88 25.64 -11.76
C PHE A 30 21.49 26.26 -11.74
N ASN A 31 20.61 25.73 -12.57
CA ASN A 31 19.20 26.08 -12.58
C ASN A 31 18.43 24.88 -12.03
N THR A 32 18.44 24.73 -10.71
CA THR A 32 17.72 23.66 -10.01
C THR A 32 17.14 24.23 -8.72
N THR A 33 15.98 23.76 -8.34
CA THR A 33 15.32 24.08 -7.06
C THR A 33 15.19 22.85 -6.18
N LEU A 34 15.82 21.72 -6.58
CA LEU A 34 15.85 20.49 -5.81
C LEU A 34 16.78 20.63 -4.60
N GLY A 35 16.23 21.05 -3.46
CA GLY A 35 16.97 21.10 -2.20
C GLY A 35 16.63 22.32 -1.34
N ALA A 36 17.45 22.54 -0.32
CA ALA A 36 17.37 23.74 0.51
C ALA A 36 18.32 24.81 -0.02
N SER A 37 17.77 25.97 -0.40
CA SER A 37 18.54 27.07 -0.98
C SER A 37 18.84 28.15 0.07
N PHE A 38 20.13 28.45 0.24
CA PHE A 38 20.69 29.45 1.14
C PHE A 38 21.49 30.46 0.32
N SER A 39 20.95 31.65 0.07
CA SER A 39 21.63 32.71 -0.70
C SER A 39 22.19 32.21 -2.05
N SER A 40 23.48 31.85 -2.13
CA SER A 40 24.17 31.30 -3.30
C SER A 40 24.51 29.81 -3.22
N VAL A 41 24.02 29.08 -2.21
CA VAL A 41 24.31 27.65 -2.01
C VAL A 41 23.01 26.87 -2.04
N ILE A 42 22.99 25.73 -2.74
CA ILE A 42 21.88 24.79 -2.74
C ILE A 42 22.37 23.48 -2.14
N LEU A 43 21.74 23.07 -1.05
CA LEU A 43 21.96 21.76 -0.43
C LEU A 43 20.99 20.75 -1.05
N LEU A 44 21.51 19.80 -1.82
CA LEU A 44 20.74 18.67 -2.35
C LEU A 44 20.24 17.76 -1.20
N PRO A 45 19.23 16.91 -1.45
CA PRO A 45 18.79 15.93 -0.45
C PRO A 45 19.94 15.07 0.10
N GLY A 46 20.00 14.97 1.42
CA GLY A 46 21.02 14.25 2.17
C GLY A 46 21.26 14.84 3.56
N THR A 47 22.10 14.16 4.35
CA THR A 47 22.46 14.58 5.71
C THR A 47 23.88 15.15 5.73
N TYR A 48 24.01 16.38 6.19
CA TYR A 48 25.24 17.14 6.26
C TYR A 48 25.74 17.15 7.70
N SER A 49 27.01 16.76 7.92
CA SER A 49 27.67 16.89 9.23
C SER A 49 28.25 18.28 9.43
N SER A 50 28.63 18.61 10.67
CA SER A 50 29.31 19.88 11.02
C SER A 50 30.65 20.07 10.30
N ASP A 51 31.28 18.99 9.86
CA ASP A 51 32.60 19.01 9.22
C ASP A 51 32.52 18.93 7.69
N SER A 52 31.30 18.85 7.14
CA SER A 52 31.07 18.78 5.70
C SER A 52 31.51 20.07 4.99
N ALA A 53 31.82 19.98 3.69
CA ALA A 53 32.15 21.16 2.88
C ALA A 53 31.00 22.19 2.92
N ALA A 54 29.76 21.73 2.91
CA ALA A 54 28.56 22.57 3.01
C ALA A 54 28.49 23.36 4.33
N ALA A 55 28.93 22.77 5.45
CA ALA A 55 28.89 23.42 6.76
C ALA A 55 29.79 24.67 6.85
N LYS A 56 30.78 24.79 5.95
CA LYS A 56 31.64 25.98 5.84
C LYS A 56 31.02 27.10 4.99
N LEU A 57 30.00 26.76 4.20
CA LEU A 57 29.43 27.64 3.16
C LEU A 57 28.04 28.16 3.53
N VAL A 58 27.35 27.50 4.47
CA VAL A 58 25.98 27.81 4.86
C VAL A 58 25.90 28.20 6.33
N SER A 59 25.17 29.29 6.62
CA SER A 59 24.75 29.63 7.98
C SER A 59 23.34 29.11 8.27
N LEU A 60 23.21 28.20 9.23
CA LEU A 60 21.90 27.64 9.64
C LEU A 60 21.03 28.62 10.46
N SER A 61 21.54 29.83 10.74
CA SER A 61 20.74 30.93 11.29
C SER A 61 19.69 31.43 10.30
N ASP A 62 19.96 31.26 8.99
CA ASP A 62 19.09 31.76 7.94
C ASP A 62 18.08 30.68 7.56
N SER A 63 16.81 31.08 7.39
CA SER A 63 15.78 30.16 6.93
C SER A 63 15.98 29.88 5.43
N PRO A 64 16.19 28.62 5.01
CA PRO A 64 16.36 28.31 3.60
C PRO A 64 15.05 28.45 2.83
N SER A 65 15.15 28.93 1.61
CA SER A 65 14.07 28.83 0.63
C SER A 65 13.97 27.42 0.07
N ARG A 66 12.75 26.92 -0.09
CA ARG A 66 12.44 25.53 -0.46
C ARG A 66 11.18 25.46 -1.30
N SER A 67 11.19 24.62 -2.32
CA SER A 67 10.00 24.28 -3.10
C SER A 67 9.11 23.28 -2.34
N SER A 68 7.85 23.15 -2.76
CA SER A 68 6.88 22.24 -2.16
C SER A 68 7.41 20.81 -2.09
N GLY A 69 7.28 20.18 -0.92
CA GLY A 69 7.70 18.81 -0.71
C GLY A 69 9.20 18.63 -0.38
N ILE A 70 9.95 19.71 -0.15
CA ILE A 70 11.31 19.65 0.40
C ILE A 70 11.29 19.97 1.91
N THR A 71 11.74 19.01 2.70
CA THR A 71 11.80 19.09 4.17
C THR A 71 13.23 19.23 4.65
N VAL A 72 13.40 19.90 5.80
CA VAL A 72 14.71 20.06 6.44
C VAL A 72 14.62 19.79 7.94
N SER A 73 15.72 19.39 8.56
CA SER A 73 15.82 19.22 10.02
C SER A 73 15.86 20.56 10.75
N GLU A 74 15.77 20.51 12.09
CA GLU A 74 15.95 21.69 12.94
C GLU A 74 17.35 22.29 12.75
N SER A 75 17.47 23.60 13.00
CA SER A 75 18.55 24.52 12.59
C SER A 75 19.91 24.27 13.27
N SER A 76 20.40 23.04 13.24
CA SER A 76 21.71 22.61 13.75
C SER A 76 22.24 21.43 12.92
N PHE A 77 23.55 21.19 13.02
CA PHE A 77 24.15 19.99 12.45
C PHE A 77 23.99 18.80 13.42
N PRO A 78 23.69 17.57 12.93
CA PRO A 78 23.57 17.17 11.54
C PRO A 78 22.30 17.74 10.86
N TYR A 79 22.52 18.43 9.75
CA TYR A 79 21.47 19.13 9.02
C TYR A 79 21.01 18.24 7.86
N THR A 80 19.74 17.85 7.84
CA THR A 80 19.20 16.94 6.84
C THR A 80 18.27 17.68 5.90
N VAL A 81 18.50 17.56 4.60
CA VAL A 81 17.55 17.93 3.55
C VAL A 81 16.93 16.64 3.05
N SER A 82 15.61 16.54 3.03
CA SER A 82 14.89 15.36 2.59
C SER A 82 13.75 15.72 1.66
N LEU A 83 13.33 14.75 0.86
CA LEU A 83 12.10 14.85 0.10
C LEU A 83 10.96 14.34 0.98
N SER A 84 9.82 15.01 0.90
CA SER A 84 8.57 14.55 1.53
C SER A 84 8.17 13.21 0.94
N SER A 85 7.41 12.42 1.70
CA SER A 85 6.88 11.15 1.21
C SER A 85 6.03 11.38 -0.04
N GLY A 86 6.43 10.78 -1.16
CA GLY A 86 5.76 10.95 -2.45
C GLY A 86 6.77 11.07 -3.58
N ALA A 87 6.40 11.82 -4.62
CA ALA A 87 7.32 12.23 -5.68
C ALA A 87 7.16 13.72 -5.94
N LEU A 88 8.25 14.39 -6.34
CA LEU A 88 8.20 15.80 -6.74
C LEU A 88 8.26 15.88 -8.26
N ALA A 89 7.25 16.50 -8.86
CA ALA A 89 7.19 16.76 -10.30
C ALA A 89 7.57 18.22 -10.57
N PHE A 90 8.37 18.44 -11.62
CA PHE A 90 8.84 19.76 -12.04
C PHE A 90 8.48 20.03 -13.50
N GLY A 91 8.04 21.26 -13.79
CA GLY A 91 7.65 21.68 -15.13
C GLY A 91 8.81 21.81 -16.12
N ALA A 92 10.06 21.82 -15.63
CA ALA A 92 11.27 21.91 -16.43
C ALA A 92 12.26 20.76 -16.12
N ILE A 93 13.20 20.52 -17.03
CA ILE A 93 14.29 19.55 -16.84
C ILE A 93 15.24 20.01 -15.71
N ASN A 94 16.07 19.09 -15.22
CA ASN A 94 17.05 19.32 -14.14
C ASN A 94 16.43 19.84 -12.82
N TYR A 95 15.16 19.51 -12.58
CA TYR A 95 14.43 19.89 -11.38
C TYR A 95 14.37 21.41 -11.18
N ALA A 96 14.19 22.16 -12.27
CA ALA A 96 14.09 23.62 -12.26
C ALA A 96 12.65 24.09 -12.05
N GLY A 97 12.50 25.25 -11.40
CA GLY A 97 11.21 25.91 -11.17
C GLY A 97 10.44 25.38 -9.96
N ASP A 98 9.15 25.68 -9.88
CA ASP A 98 8.31 25.22 -8.78
C ASP A 98 8.05 23.72 -8.88
N SER A 99 8.09 23.04 -7.72
CA SER A 99 7.73 21.63 -7.61
C SER A 99 6.27 21.45 -7.21
N THR A 100 5.65 20.41 -7.76
CA THR A 100 4.36 19.89 -7.30
C THR A 100 4.56 18.57 -6.59
N LEU A 101 4.11 18.48 -5.34
CA LEU A 101 4.16 17.24 -4.56
C LEU A 101 3.04 16.28 -5.01
N ILE A 102 3.44 15.10 -5.47
CA ILE A 102 2.55 13.97 -5.73
C ILE A 102 2.58 13.06 -4.50
N ASN A 103 1.50 13.10 -3.70
CA ASN A 103 1.39 12.31 -2.48
C ASN A 103 1.32 10.80 -2.77
N LEU A 104 1.63 9.99 -1.75
CA LEU A 104 1.43 8.54 -1.82
C LEU A 104 -0.05 8.24 -2.07
N SER A 105 -0.32 7.49 -3.12
CA SER A 105 -1.65 7.02 -3.48
C SER A 105 -1.55 5.87 -4.46
N SER A 106 -2.45 4.90 -4.33
CA SER A 106 -2.61 3.77 -5.24
C SER A 106 -3.48 4.09 -6.46
N ASN A 107 -4.19 5.22 -6.46
CA ASN A 107 -5.06 5.63 -7.55
C ASN A 107 -5.00 7.15 -7.72
N LEU A 108 -4.11 7.57 -8.63
CA LEU A 108 -3.93 8.96 -9.01
C LEU A 108 -4.54 9.20 -10.39
N SER A 109 -5.25 10.32 -10.50
CA SER A 109 -5.56 10.99 -11.77
C SER A 109 -4.78 12.30 -11.80
N ALA A 110 -3.46 12.19 -11.69
CA ALA A 110 -2.55 13.30 -11.48
C ALA A 110 -1.94 13.77 -12.82
N PRO A 111 -1.13 14.86 -12.87
CA PRO A 111 -0.78 15.49 -14.14
C PRO A 111 -0.02 14.54 -15.08
N ARG A 112 -0.01 14.90 -16.37
CA ARG A 112 0.81 14.25 -17.40
C ARG A 112 2.28 14.22 -16.97
N LEU A 113 3.04 13.32 -17.59
CA LEU A 113 4.48 13.17 -17.38
C LEU A 113 5.16 14.56 -17.34
N PRO A 114 5.75 14.95 -16.19
CA PRO A 114 6.43 16.24 -16.05
C PRO A 114 7.78 16.18 -16.76
N ALA A 115 8.47 17.31 -16.89
CA ALA A 115 9.77 17.36 -17.55
C ALA A 115 10.89 16.72 -16.71
N SER A 116 10.78 16.79 -15.38
CA SER A 116 11.63 16.04 -14.46
C SER A 116 10.89 15.62 -13.18
N VAL A 117 11.37 14.53 -12.55
CA VAL A 117 10.75 13.92 -11.36
C VAL A 117 11.82 13.57 -10.34
N ALA A 118 11.72 14.11 -9.13
CA ALA A 118 12.55 13.67 -8.01
C ALA A 118 11.80 12.61 -7.18
N ILE A 119 12.45 11.46 -6.95
CA ILE A 119 11.89 10.32 -6.24
C ILE A 119 12.73 10.07 -4.98
N PRO A 120 12.14 10.10 -3.77
CA PRO A 120 12.84 9.73 -2.55
C PRO A 120 13.26 8.26 -2.56
N PRO A 121 14.26 7.87 -1.75
CA PRO A 121 14.61 6.47 -1.54
C PRO A 121 13.40 5.64 -1.14
N ASN A 122 13.40 4.36 -1.50
CA ASN A 122 12.32 3.42 -1.19
C ASN A 122 10.95 3.93 -1.66
N THR A 123 10.86 4.52 -2.86
CA THR A 123 9.60 4.96 -3.44
C THR A 123 9.51 4.48 -4.88
N ALA A 124 8.36 3.93 -5.25
CA ALA A 124 8.04 3.53 -6.61
C ALA A 124 6.96 4.47 -7.18
N VAL A 125 7.22 4.99 -8.37
CA VAL A 125 6.27 5.81 -9.13
C VAL A 125 5.81 5.01 -10.34
N THR A 126 4.51 4.73 -10.42
CA THR A 126 3.89 4.08 -11.59
C THR A 126 3.21 5.13 -12.44
N LEU A 127 3.58 5.15 -13.71
CA LEU A 127 2.99 5.96 -14.76
C LEU A 127 2.20 5.04 -15.69
N ARG A 128 1.00 5.44 -16.08
CA ARG A 128 0.15 4.65 -16.97
C ARG A 128 -0.33 5.52 -18.13
N SER A 129 -0.37 4.94 -19.33
CA SER A 129 -1.01 5.58 -20.47
C SER A 129 -2.53 5.54 -20.30
N ALA A 130 -3.22 6.58 -20.77
CA ALA A 130 -4.67 6.61 -20.83
C ALA A 130 -5.19 5.97 -22.14
N SER A 131 -4.37 6.00 -23.19
CA SER A 131 -4.70 5.50 -24.53
C SER A 131 -4.24 4.07 -24.80
N SER A 132 -3.33 3.52 -23.99
CA SER A 132 -2.82 2.16 -24.13
C SER A 132 -2.73 1.41 -22.79
N GLN A 133 -2.46 0.10 -22.85
CA GLN A 133 -2.16 -0.72 -21.66
C GLN A 133 -0.69 -0.58 -21.19
N SER A 134 0.05 0.40 -21.70
CA SER A 134 1.45 0.62 -21.34
C SER A 134 1.59 1.24 -19.94
N SER A 135 2.55 0.73 -19.17
CA SER A 135 2.91 1.21 -17.85
C SER A 135 4.42 1.34 -17.72
N LEU A 136 4.88 2.36 -17.01
CA LEU A 136 6.30 2.60 -16.69
C LEU A 136 6.44 2.77 -15.18
N VAL A 137 7.41 2.08 -14.58
CA VAL A 137 7.71 2.21 -13.15
C VAL A 137 9.08 2.84 -12.97
N LEU A 138 9.13 3.93 -12.21
CA LEU A 138 10.36 4.64 -11.85
C LEU A 138 10.68 4.37 -10.37
N PHE A 139 11.93 3.96 -10.11
CA PHE A 139 12.46 3.73 -8.76
C PHE A 139 13.52 4.76 -8.36
N ALA A 140 13.86 5.67 -9.28
CA ALA A 140 14.90 6.67 -9.09
C ALA A 140 14.50 7.97 -9.80
N SER A 141 15.03 9.08 -9.30
CA SER A 141 14.81 10.42 -9.87
C SER A 141 15.25 10.48 -11.33
N VAL A 142 14.48 11.22 -12.13
CA VAL A 142 14.72 11.42 -13.56
C VAL A 142 14.83 12.92 -13.83
N ALA A 143 16.02 13.37 -14.23
CA ALA A 143 16.30 14.78 -14.51
C ALA A 143 15.73 15.28 -15.84
N ASP A 144 15.45 14.36 -16.77
CA ASP A 144 14.83 14.65 -18.05
C ASP A 144 14.00 13.45 -18.51
N THR A 145 12.68 13.57 -18.43
CA THR A 145 11.77 12.46 -18.77
C THR A 145 11.73 12.16 -20.26
N ALA A 146 12.18 13.08 -21.13
CA ALA A 146 12.25 12.85 -22.56
C ALA A 146 13.28 11.76 -22.94
N GLN A 147 14.21 11.46 -22.04
CA GLN A 147 15.23 10.40 -22.24
C GLN A 147 14.74 9.01 -21.83
N LEU A 148 13.54 8.92 -21.24
CA LEU A 148 12.94 7.62 -20.93
C LEU A 148 12.53 6.92 -22.23
N PRO A 149 12.53 5.58 -22.27
CA PRO A 149 12.01 4.81 -23.41
C PRO A 149 10.48 4.89 -23.42
N LEU A 150 9.95 6.07 -23.76
CA LEU A 150 8.51 6.36 -23.74
C LEU A 150 7.84 5.69 -24.94
N LEU A 151 7.20 4.55 -24.69
CA LEU A 151 6.37 3.85 -25.67
C LEU A 151 5.01 4.53 -25.90
N ALA A 152 4.62 5.45 -25.02
CA ALA A 152 3.35 6.17 -25.07
C ALA A 152 3.53 7.66 -24.68
N PRO A 153 2.94 8.60 -25.43
CA PRO A 153 3.12 10.05 -25.21
C PRO A 153 2.24 10.62 -24.08
N ASP A 154 1.31 9.84 -23.56
CA ASP A 154 0.26 10.26 -22.63
C ASP A 154 0.38 9.60 -21.25
N LEU A 155 1.60 9.19 -20.88
CA LEU A 155 1.89 8.69 -19.54
C LEU A 155 1.51 9.73 -18.48
N ALA A 156 0.74 9.32 -17.49
CA ALA A 156 0.36 10.13 -16.34
C ALA A 156 0.60 9.36 -15.04
N PHE A 157 0.81 10.09 -13.94
CA PHE A 157 0.94 9.50 -12.61
C PHE A 157 -0.31 8.68 -12.28
N SER A 158 -0.09 7.38 -12.09
CA SER A 158 -1.14 6.43 -11.74
C SER A 158 -1.05 5.98 -10.29
N ALA A 159 0.16 5.81 -9.76
CA ALA A 159 0.37 5.48 -8.37
C ALA A 159 1.75 5.96 -7.90
N VAL A 160 1.83 6.36 -6.64
CA VAL A 160 3.10 6.63 -5.94
C VAL A 160 3.03 5.87 -4.63
N GLN A 161 3.99 4.96 -4.41
CA GLN A 161 3.95 4.05 -3.28
C GLN A 161 5.29 4.02 -2.58
N SER A 162 5.27 3.90 -1.25
CA SER A 162 6.49 3.57 -0.50
C SER A 162 6.92 2.13 -0.82
N MET A 163 8.18 1.84 -0.59
CA MET A 163 8.78 0.50 -0.58
C MET A 163 9.41 0.21 0.78
N SER A 164 9.11 1.01 1.81
CA SER A 164 9.63 0.83 3.17
C SER A 164 8.99 -0.32 3.95
N CYS A 165 7.92 -0.93 3.43
CA CYS A 165 7.24 -2.04 4.09
C CYS A 165 8.08 -3.31 3.98
N SER A 166 8.37 -3.91 5.13
CA SER A 166 8.97 -5.23 5.25
C SER A 166 8.22 -6.03 6.32
N PRO A 167 7.44 -7.08 5.97
CA PRO A 167 7.23 -7.62 4.63
C PRO A 167 6.56 -6.63 3.64
N ALA A 168 6.64 -6.91 2.34
CA ALA A 168 5.96 -6.09 1.34
C ALA A 168 4.44 -6.32 1.38
N CYS A 169 3.68 -5.26 1.11
CA CYS A 169 2.24 -5.36 0.95
C CYS A 169 1.90 -6.30 -0.21
N THR A 170 0.86 -7.11 -0.04
CA THR A 170 0.31 -7.93 -1.12
C THR A 170 -0.47 -7.07 -2.12
N SER A 171 -0.95 -7.67 -3.21
CA SER A 171 -1.57 -6.99 -4.36
C SER A 171 -2.76 -6.07 -4.02
N GLY A 172 -3.35 -6.23 -2.83
CA GLY A 172 -4.43 -5.39 -2.32
C GLY A 172 -3.99 -4.22 -1.44
N GLY A 173 -2.69 -3.95 -1.28
CA GLY A 173 -2.18 -2.92 -0.38
C GLY A 173 -1.12 -2.02 -1.00
N ALA A 174 -1.10 -0.76 -0.60
CA ALA A 174 -0.03 0.18 -0.91
C ALA A 174 0.75 0.50 0.37
N CYS A 175 2.08 0.46 0.30
CA CYS A 175 2.89 0.79 1.46
C CYS A 175 2.85 2.29 1.75
N THR A 176 2.59 2.64 3.00
CA THR A 176 2.60 4.02 3.49
C THR A 176 4.01 4.45 3.91
N ALA A 177 4.21 5.76 4.10
CA ALA A 177 5.46 6.32 4.59
C ALA A 177 5.90 5.72 5.95
N ASN A 178 4.94 5.29 6.77
CA ASN A 178 5.19 4.70 8.09
C ASN A 178 5.62 3.23 8.04
N GLY A 179 5.79 2.64 6.85
CA GLY A 179 6.15 1.23 6.69
C GLY A 179 4.99 0.27 7.00
N THR A 180 3.75 0.76 7.01
CA THR A 180 2.53 -0.05 7.14
C THR A 180 1.75 -0.08 5.83
N CYS A 181 1.00 -1.16 5.58
CA CYS A 181 0.19 -1.28 4.37
C CYS A 181 -1.17 -0.61 4.54
N ALA A 182 -1.51 0.27 3.61
CA ALA A 182 -2.87 0.77 3.42
C ALA A 182 -3.61 -0.15 2.46
N CYS A 183 -4.59 -0.90 2.97
CA CYS A 183 -5.35 -1.87 2.19
C CYS A 183 -6.43 -1.18 1.35
N ALA A 184 -6.55 -1.61 0.09
CA ALA A 184 -7.66 -1.27 -0.78
C ALA A 184 -8.97 -1.86 -0.23
N GLU A 185 -10.10 -1.35 -0.72
CA GLU A 185 -11.41 -1.86 -0.31
C GLU A 185 -11.50 -3.37 -0.51
N GLY A 186 -12.01 -4.06 0.50
CA GLY A 186 -12.15 -5.51 0.49
C GLY A 186 -10.94 -6.28 1.00
N PHE A 187 -9.75 -5.66 1.10
CA PHE A 187 -8.56 -6.29 1.67
C PHE A 187 -8.35 -5.92 3.14
N SER A 188 -7.71 -6.81 3.90
CA SER A 188 -7.41 -6.64 5.32
C SER A 188 -6.15 -7.40 5.72
N GLY A 189 -5.71 -7.21 6.97
CA GLY A 189 -4.50 -7.80 7.52
C GLY A 189 -3.31 -6.82 7.47
N PRO A 190 -2.22 -7.09 8.21
CA PRO A 190 -1.06 -6.20 8.29
C PRO A 190 -0.38 -5.95 6.93
N GLN A 191 -0.49 -6.90 6.00
CA GLN A 191 0.08 -6.87 4.66
C GLN A 191 -0.99 -6.91 3.56
N CYS A 192 -2.25 -6.65 3.93
CA CYS A 192 -3.42 -6.74 3.05
C CYS A 192 -3.62 -8.13 2.43
N GLU A 193 -3.12 -9.16 3.11
CA GLU A 193 -3.06 -10.55 2.63
C GLU A 193 -4.35 -11.34 2.85
N GLN A 194 -5.36 -10.72 3.47
CA GLN A 194 -6.66 -11.30 3.77
C GLN A 194 -7.76 -10.50 3.07
N CYS A 195 -8.93 -11.13 2.90
CA CYS A 195 -10.13 -10.37 2.56
C CYS A 195 -10.85 -9.94 3.84
N SER A 196 -11.37 -8.71 3.82
CA SER A 196 -12.34 -8.25 4.80
C SER A 196 -13.59 -9.15 4.78
N PRO A 197 -14.31 -9.28 5.90
CA PRO A 197 -15.54 -10.07 5.95
C PRO A 197 -16.53 -9.66 4.85
N GLY A 198 -17.09 -10.64 4.14
CA GLY A 198 -17.98 -10.38 3.00
C GLY A 198 -17.28 -10.03 1.68
N PHE A 199 -15.98 -10.32 1.56
CA PHE A 199 -15.23 -10.25 0.31
C PHE A 199 -14.50 -11.58 0.02
N PHE A 200 -14.37 -11.96 -1.25
CA PHE A 200 -13.86 -13.28 -1.64
C PHE A 200 -12.90 -13.26 -2.85
N GLY A 201 -12.07 -14.30 -2.94
CA GLY A 201 -11.15 -14.54 -4.05
C GLY A 201 -9.85 -13.72 -3.96
N SER A 202 -8.96 -13.89 -4.93
CA SER A 202 -7.63 -13.25 -4.95
C SER A 202 -7.65 -11.74 -5.13
N SER A 203 -8.76 -11.19 -5.63
CA SER A 203 -9.00 -9.76 -5.76
C SER A 203 -9.93 -9.20 -4.67
N CYS A 204 -10.31 -10.02 -3.69
CA CYS A 204 -11.28 -9.69 -2.64
C CYS A 204 -12.50 -8.94 -3.19
N GLN A 205 -13.25 -9.58 -4.08
CA GLN A 205 -14.49 -9.02 -4.61
C GLN A 205 -15.62 -9.08 -3.58
N LYS A 206 -16.48 -8.05 -3.57
CA LYS A 206 -17.62 -7.97 -2.65
C LYS A 206 -18.62 -9.09 -2.92
N CYS A 207 -19.05 -9.77 -1.86
CA CYS A 207 -20.13 -10.74 -1.92
C CYS A 207 -21.43 -10.07 -2.35
N LYS A 208 -22.15 -10.72 -3.26
CA LYS A 208 -23.44 -10.21 -3.76
C LYS A 208 -24.57 -10.41 -2.76
N ASP A 209 -24.57 -11.55 -2.08
CA ASP A 209 -25.59 -11.95 -1.11
C ASP A 209 -25.05 -11.93 0.32
N THR A 210 -25.95 -11.92 1.32
CA THR A 210 -25.60 -11.96 2.75
C THR A 210 -24.94 -13.27 3.18
N CYS A 211 -25.15 -14.34 2.42
CA CYS A 211 -24.47 -15.61 2.59
C CYS A 211 -23.44 -15.75 1.48
N CYS A 212 -22.19 -15.98 1.87
CA CYS A 212 -21.07 -15.97 0.94
C CYS A 212 -19.90 -16.76 1.50
N ASP A 213 -19.29 -17.56 0.65
CA ASP A 213 -17.98 -18.12 0.89
C ASP A 213 -16.91 -17.06 0.67
N ASP A 214 -16.69 -16.28 1.72
CA ASP A 214 -15.68 -15.22 1.81
C ASP A 214 -14.26 -15.73 2.14
N GLY A 215 -13.28 -14.84 2.00
CA GLY A 215 -11.85 -15.11 2.18
C GLY A 215 -11.07 -15.22 0.88
N MET A 216 -9.73 -15.25 0.97
CA MET A 216 -8.81 -15.27 -0.19
C MET A 216 -9.03 -16.47 -1.12
N THR A 217 -9.46 -17.61 -0.56
CA THR A 217 -9.78 -18.84 -1.30
C THR A 217 -11.30 -19.01 -1.50
N GLY A 218 -12.10 -18.05 -1.05
CA GLY A 218 -13.54 -18.09 -1.10
C GLY A 218 -14.06 -18.08 -2.53
N SER A 219 -15.11 -18.87 -2.78
CA SER A 219 -15.76 -19.00 -4.08
C SER A 219 -16.81 -17.92 -4.35
N GLY A 220 -17.19 -17.15 -3.33
CA GLY A 220 -18.27 -16.16 -3.42
C GLY A 220 -19.67 -16.76 -3.48
N LYS A 221 -19.79 -18.09 -3.38
CA LYS A 221 -21.06 -18.81 -3.40
C LYS A 221 -21.55 -19.09 -1.98
N CYS A 222 -22.85 -19.24 -1.82
CA CYS A 222 -23.41 -19.77 -0.59
C CYS A 222 -23.03 -21.25 -0.41
N LEU A 223 -22.05 -21.53 0.43
CA LEU A 223 -21.76 -22.89 0.91
C LEU A 223 -22.61 -23.19 2.17
N GLY A 224 -23.93 -23.04 2.08
CA GLY A 224 -24.81 -23.16 3.26
C GLY A 224 -24.49 -22.17 4.39
N SER A 225 -25.11 -22.35 5.56
CA SER A 225 -25.04 -21.35 6.64
C SER A 225 -23.61 -21.22 7.21
N LYS A 226 -22.91 -20.11 6.92
CA LYS A 226 -21.82 -19.56 7.76
C LYS A 226 -22.39 -18.96 9.06
N ASN A 227 -23.29 -19.69 9.70
CA ASN A 227 -23.53 -19.54 11.12
C ASN A 227 -22.67 -20.61 11.76
N LYS A 228 -21.66 -20.20 12.53
CA LYS A 228 -21.15 -21.10 13.56
C LYS A 228 -22.39 -21.64 14.27
N THR A 229 -22.45 -22.98 14.38
CA THR A 229 -23.58 -23.81 14.80
C THR A 229 -24.59 -24.26 13.73
N SER A 230 -24.19 -25.20 12.87
CA SER A 230 -25.12 -26.30 12.47
C SER A 230 -24.55 -27.69 12.75
N SER A 231 -23.22 -27.84 12.86
CA SER A 231 -22.62 -29.09 13.37
C SER A 231 -22.43 -29.08 14.89
N GLU A 232 -22.36 -27.91 15.53
CA GLU A 232 -22.34 -27.77 17.01
C GLU A 232 -23.76 -27.61 17.63
N LEU A 233 -24.79 -27.26 16.84
CA LEU A 233 -26.17 -27.09 17.34
C LEU A 233 -27.08 -28.33 17.16
N CYS A 234 -26.76 -29.23 16.22
CA CYS A 234 -27.65 -30.36 15.97
C CYS A 234 -27.45 -31.49 17.01
N GLY A 235 -26.27 -31.56 17.63
CA GLY A 235 -25.99 -32.48 18.72
C GLY A 235 -26.17 -33.97 18.37
N CYS A 236 -26.18 -34.35 17.09
CA CYS A 236 -26.33 -35.74 16.68
C CYS A 236 -24.95 -36.43 16.72
N ASP A 237 -24.76 -37.45 17.56
CA ASP A 237 -23.53 -38.26 17.56
C ASP A 237 -23.55 -39.28 16.41
N LYS A 238 -24.50 -40.21 16.43
CA LYS A 238 -24.66 -41.27 15.41
C LYS A 238 -25.90 -41.05 14.56
N GLY A 239 -26.02 -39.88 13.93
CA GLY A 239 -27.15 -39.53 13.07
C GLY A 239 -26.89 -38.37 12.12
N THR A 240 -27.79 -38.20 11.15
CA THR A 240 -27.75 -37.08 10.20
C THR A 240 -28.64 -35.93 10.69
N CYS A 241 -28.14 -34.71 10.54
CA CYS A 241 -28.88 -33.51 10.92
C CYS A 241 -29.81 -33.06 9.79
N GLY A 242 -31.10 -32.92 10.10
CA GLY A 242 -32.10 -32.33 9.21
C GLY A 242 -32.29 -30.82 9.42
N SER A 243 -33.14 -30.21 8.59
CA SER A 243 -33.51 -28.80 8.69
C SER A 243 -34.16 -28.52 10.05
N GLY A 244 -33.60 -27.58 10.82
CA GLY A 244 -34.17 -27.15 12.12
C GLY A 244 -33.65 -27.88 13.36
N GLY A 245 -32.51 -28.56 13.30
CA GLY A 245 -31.89 -29.18 14.49
C GLY A 245 -32.49 -30.54 14.89
N SER A 246 -33.25 -31.16 13.98
CA SER A 246 -33.75 -32.53 14.13
C SER A 246 -32.69 -33.55 13.73
N CYS A 247 -32.52 -34.62 14.50
CA CYS A 247 -31.59 -35.70 14.18
C CYS A 247 -32.35 -36.92 13.65
N THR A 248 -31.90 -37.45 12.52
CA THR A 248 -32.29 -38.77 12.04
C THR A 248 -31.18 -39.75 12.42
N CYS A 249 -31.44 -40.61 13.41
CA CYS A 249 -30.44 -41.55 13.90
C CYS A 249 -30.15 -42.66 12.89
N ASN A 250 -28.89 -43.09 12.84
CA ASN A 250 -28.47 -44.25 12.05
C ASN A 250 -29.12 -45.54 12.62
N ALA A 251 -29.22 -46.58 11.80
CA ALA A 251 -29.79 -47.86 12.23
C ALA A 251 -29.09 -48.40 13.49
N GLY A 252 -29.87 -48.88 14.46
CA GLY A 252 -29.37 -49.34 15.75
C GLY A 252 -29.19 -48.24 16.82
N TRP A 253 -29.30 -46.95 16.46
CA TRP A 253 -29.16 -45.81 17.37
C TRP A 253 -30.48 -45.07 17.61
N ALA A 254 -30.62 -44.48 18.79
CA ALA A 254 -31.81 -43.76 19.24
C ALA A 254 -31.44 -42.53 20.09
N ASN A 255 -32.42 -41.66 20.31
CA ASN A 255 -32.28 -40.51 21.20
C ASN A 255 -32.38 -40.93 22.67
N PRO A 256 -31.58 -40.31 23.58
CA PRO A 256 -31.65 -40.60 25.01
C PRO A 256 -33.02 -40.27 25.61
N THR A 257 -33.49 -41.10 26.54
CA THR A 257 -34.75 -40.90 27.28
C THR A 257 -34.51 -40.16 28.61
N SER A 258 -35.58 -39.72 29.27
CA SER A 258 -35.51 -38.94 30.52
C SER A 258 -34.75 -39.71 31.61
N GLY A 259 -33.53 -39.25 31.91
CA GLY A 259 -32.58 -39.92 32.82
C GLY A 259 -31.17 -40.12 32.26
N GLN A 260 -30.94 -39.81 30.97
CA GLN A 260 -29.64 -39.88 30.29
C GLN A 260 -29.17 -38.49 29.84
N ASN A 261 -27.91 -38.33 29.40
CA ASN A 261 -27.37 -37.04 28.93
C ASN A 261 -28.10 -36.60 27.64
N THR A 262 -29.07 -35.70 27.79
CA THR A 262 -29.95 -35.22 26.71
C THR A 262 -29.31 -34.18 25.78
N THR A 263 -28.06 -33.78 26.06
CA THR A 263 -27.33 -32.78 25.27
C THR A 263 -26.87 -33.34 23.92
N VAL A 264 -26.70 -34.66 23.82
CA VAL A 264 -26.25 -35.36 22.60
C VAL A 264 -27.32 -36.36 22.15
N LYS A 265 -27.93 -36.08 21.01
CA LYS A 265 -28.94 -36.87 20.30
C LYS A 265 -28.28 -38.04 19.55
N CYS A 266 -29.02 -39.12 19.32
CA CYS A 266 -28.52 -40.35 18.67
C CYS A 266 -27.27 -40.94 19.35
N SER A 267 -27.25 -40.97 20.69
CA SER A 267 -26.11 -41.39 21.51
C SER A 267 -26.34 -42.71 22.27
N VAL A 268 -27.55 -43.28 22.19
CA VAL A 268 -27.92 -44.54 22.86
C VAL A 268 -28.38 -45.57 21.86
N CYS A 269 -28.26 -46.86 22.19
CA CYS A 269 -28.78 -47.91 21.32
C CYS A 269 -30.31 -47.92 21.30
N ALA A 270 -30.87 -48.18 20.13
CA ALA A 270 -32.29 -48.42 19.97
C ALA A 270 -32.71 -49.70 20.74
N PRO A 271 -33.99 -49.82 21.15
CA PRO A 271 -34.48 -51.03 21.80
C PRO A 271 -34.16 -52.29 20.99
N GLY A 272 -33.53 -53.29 21.63
CA GLY A 272 -33.08 -54.52 20.98
C GLY A 272 -31.63 -54.51 20.48
N PHE A 273 -30.91 -53.40 20.67
CA PHE A 273 -29.49 -53.26 20.33
C PHE A 273 -28.66 -52.99 21.60
N PHE A 274 -27.41 -53.45 21.63
CA PHE A 274 -26.46 -53.20 22.71
C PHE A 274 -25.12 -52.74 22.15
N GLN A 275 -24.37 -51.95 22.93
CA GLN A 275 -23.04 -51.51 22.54
C GLN A 275 -22.06 -52.68 22.67
N ASP A 276 -21.32 -52.96 21.60
CA ASP A 276 -20.19 -53.85 21.66
C ASP A 276 -18.94 -53.17 22.26
N ALA A 277 -17.82 -53.90 22.36
CA ALA A 277 -16.57 -53.38 22.91
C ALA A 277 -15.94 -52.25 22.06
N SER A 278 -16.40 -52.05 20.83
CA SER A 278 -15.99 -50.94 19.96
C SER A 278 -16.90 -49.71 20.09
N GLY A 279 -18.00 -49.84 20.84
CA GLY A 279 -18.99 -48.78 21.04
C GLY A 279 -20.04 -48.72 19.93
N GLU A 280 -20.21 -49.76 19.12
CA GLU A 280 -21.26 -49.84 18.08
C GLU A 280 -22.51 -50.58 18.58
N CYS A 281 -23.70 -50.09 18.23
CA CYS A 281 -24.97 -50.73 18.58
C CYS A 281 -25.28 -51.90 17.64
N GLN A 282 -25.18 -53.13 18.15
CA GLN A 282 -25.45 -54.37 17.42
C GLN A 282 -26.74 -55.04 17.93
N GLY A 283 -27.51 -55.63 17.01
CA GLY A 283 -28.75 -56.34 17.32
C GLY A 283 -28.51 -57.83 17.59
N TRP A 284 -29.40 -58.48 18.35
CA TRP A 284 -29.36 -59.93 18.50
C TRP A 284 -29.67 -60.63 17.17
N CYS A 285 -28.68 -61.27 16.57
CA CYS A 285 -28.90 -62.38 15.65
C CYS A 285 -29.00 -63.66 16.49
N ASN A 286 -30.22 -64.15 16.72
CA ASN A 286 -30.38 -65.53 17.18
C ASN A 286 -29.78 -66.44 16.10
N SER A 287 -28.78 -67.24 16.47
CA SER A 287 -28.21 -68.29 15.61
C SER A 287 -29.06 -69.55 15.71
#